data_AF-A0A4S2RLL7-F1
#
_entry.id   AF-A0A4S2RLL7-F1
#
_cell.length_a   1.000
_cell.length_b   1.000
_cell.length_c   1.000
_cell.angle_alpha   90.00
_cell.angle_beta   90.00
_cell.angle_gamma   90.00
#
_symmetry.space_group_name_H-M   'P 1'
#
loop_
_entity.id
_entity.type
_entity.pdbx_description
1 polymer ?
#
loop_
_entity_poly.entity_id
_entity_poly.type
_entity_poly.pdbx_seq_one_letter_code
_entity_poly.pdbx_strand_id
1 'polypeptide(L)'
;MARRPKTKKKQPPFGIPREIILLTGQDVWPYTFIADDSGGGCGKVPMPADAALEEVQTAISTQLADLTRIFHGVEIDVEWSSLTPDSWVGHIRRVTAEVPAPPGAVPEVG
;
A
#
# COMPACT_ATOMS: atom_id res chain seq x y z
N MET A 1 -37.91 -21.38 -5.42
CA MET A 1 -36.90 -20.51 -4.78
C MET A 1 -35.63 -20.51 -5.63
N ALA A 2 -35.36 -19.42 -6.34
CA ALA A 2 -34.14 -19.31 -7.14
C ALA A 2 -32.93 -19.11 -6.21
N ARG A 3 -31.94 -20.00 -6.29
CA ARG A 3 -30.68 -19.84 -5.57
C ARG A 3 -29.97 -18.60 -6.10
N ARG A 4 -29.81 -17.58 -5.26
CA ARG A 4 -29.06 -16.36 -5.56
C ARG A 4 -27.64 -16.76 -6.00
N PRO A 5 -27.16 -16.40 -7.20
CA PRO A 5 -25.81 -16.73 -7.61
C PRO A 5 -24.85 -16.03 -6.64
N LYS A 6 -23.99 -16.82 -5.96
CA LYS A 6 -22.86 -16.28 -5.20
C LYS A 6 -22.03 -15.48 -6.18
N THR A 7 -22.05 -14.16 -6.06
CA THR A 7 -21.10 -13.27 -6.74
C THR A 7 -19.72 -13.83 -6.46
N LYS A 8 -19.07 -14.40 -7.48
CA LYS A 8 -17.62 -14.68 -7.44
C LYS A 8 -17.02 -13.36 -6.99
N LYS A 9 -16.40 -13.32 -5.80
CA LYS A 9 -15.60 -12.16 -5.40
C LYS A 9 -14.62 -11.95 -6.56
N LYS A 10 -14.79 -10.84 -7.30
CA LYS A 10 -13.87 -10.50 -8.38
C LYS A 10 -12.49 -10.50 -7.75
N GLN A 11 -11.57 -11.30 -8.29
CA GLN A 11 -10.20 -11.25 -7.82
C GLN A 11 -9.73 -9.80 -7.91
N PRO A 12 -9.02 -9.29 -6.89
CA PRO A 12 -8.49 -7.95 -6.94
C PRO A 12 -7.60 -7.78 -8.18
N PRO A 13 -7.56 -6.57 -8.76
CA PRO A 13 -6.90 -6.32 -10.05
C PRO A 13 -5.38 -6.50 -9.99
N PHE A 14 -4.80 -6.51 -8.79
CA PHE A 14 -3.39 -6.77 -8.53
C PHE A 14 -3.27 -7.60 -7.24
N GLY A 15 -2.09 -8.21 -7.00
CA GLY A 15 -1.76 -8.89 -5.74
C GLY A 15 -1.35 -7.88 -4.66
N ILE A 16 -1.09 -8.32 -3.43
CA ILE A 16 -0.63 -7.40 -2.37
C ILE A 16 0.74 -6.80 -2.77
N PRO A 17 0.90 -5.47 -2.77
CA PRO A 17 2.17 -4.81 -3.07
C PRO A 17 3.29 -5.21 -2.09
N ARG A 18 4.51 -5.36 -2.60
CA ARG A 18 5.73 -5.65 -1.83
C ARG A 18 6.79 -4.57 -1.95
N GLU A 19 6.90 -3.97 -3.13
CA GLU A 19 7.88 -2.94 -3.42
C GLU A 19 7.28 -1.89 -4.36
N ILE A 20 7.76 -0.66 -4.24
CA ILE A 20 7.47 0.43 -5.16
C ILE A 20 8.77 1.13 -5.53
N ILE A 21 8.94 1.48 -6.79
CA ILE A 21 10.04 2.28 -7.31
C ILE A 21 9.46 3.62 -7.72
N LEU A 22 10.01 4.71 -7.19
CA LEU A 22 9.70 6.08 -7.55
C LEU A 22 10.89 6.66 -8.31
N LEU A 23 10.64 7.22 -9.50
CA LEU A 23 11.65 7.90 -10.29
C LEU A 23 11.60 9.41 -10.00
N THR A 24 12.77 10.04 -9.93
CA THR A 24 12.94 11.47 -9.64
C THR A 24 13.66 12.17 -10.79
N GLY A 25 13.76 13.50 -10.74
CA GLY A 25 14.51 14.27 -11.75
C GLY A 25 13.81 14.34 -13.11
N GLN A 26 12.48 14.25 -13.14
CA GLN A 26 11.62 14.36 -14.32
C GLN A 26 10.55 15.43 -14.07
N ASP A 27 9.93 15.98 -15.12
CA ASP A 27 8.76 16.89 -15.02
C ASP A 27 7.50 16.23 -14.43
N VAL A 28 7.58 14.93 -14.15
CA VAL A 28 6.52 14.11 -13.57
C VAL A 28 7.14 13.19 -12.52
N TRP A 29 6.30 12.51 -11.74
CA TRP A 29 6.72 11.55 -10.73
C TRP A 29 6.28 10.13 -11.12
N PRO A 30 7.01 9.42 -11.98
CA PRO A 30 6.67 8.06 -12.38
C PRO A 30 6.90 7.10 -11.22
N TYR A 31 6.01 6.11 -11.09
CA TYR A 31 6.23 5.00 -10.17
C TYR A 31 5.90 3.66 -10.82
N THR A 32 6.49 2.60 -10.29
CA THR A 32 6.14 1.21 -10.59
C THR A 32 6.11 0.42 -9.30
N PHE A 33 5.06 -0.36 -9.04
CA PHE A 33 5.00 -1.27 -7.90
C PHE A 33 4.97 -2.73 -8.33
N ILE A 34 5.49 -3.59 -7.47
CA ILE A 34 5.59 -5.04 -7.65
C ILE A 34 4.75 -5.72 -6.56
N ALA A 35 3.96 -6.72 -6.94
CA ALA A 35 3.09 -7.47 -6.05
C ALA A 35 3.47 -8.97 -5.95
N ASP A 36 2.99 -9.65 -4.91
CA ASP A 36 3.30 -11.07 -4.61
C ASP A 36 3.03 -12.07 -5.76
N ASP A 37 2.07 -11.78 -6.66
CA ASP A 37 1.63 -12.73 -7.71
C ASP A 37 2.36 -12.54 -9.06
N SER A 38 3.58 -12.01 -9.07
CA SER A 38 4.28 -11.54 -10.29
C SER A 38 3.53 -10.44 -11.07
N GLY A 39 2.49 -9.87 -10.47
CA GLY A 39 1.77 -8.71 -10.96
C GLY A 39 2.41 -7.41 -10.49
N GLY A 40 1.93 -6.29 -11.03
CA GLY A 40 2.41 -4.97 -10.68
C GLY A 40 1.65 -3.91 -11.47
N GLY A 41 1.99 -2.65 -11.21
CA GLY A 41 1.38 -1.54 -11.92
C GLY A 41 2.34 -0.37 -12.06
N CYS A 42 2.21 0.37 -13.14
CA CYS A 42 2.92 1.62 -13.37
C CYS A 42 1.94 2.78 -13.37
N GLY A 43 2.43 3.95 -12.94
CA GLY A 43 1.63 5.15 -12.91
C GLY A 43 2.47 6.40 -12.72
N LYS A 44 1.79 7.50 -12.41
CA LYS A 44 2.41 8.76 -12.01
C LYS A 44 1.74 9.30 -10.77
N VAL A 45 2.51 9.89 -9.87
CA VAL A 45 1.96 10.62 -8.72
C VAL A 45 1.37 11.94 -9.26
N PRO A 46 0.11 12.28 -8.95
CA PRO A 46 -0.53 13.50 -9.41
C PRO A 46 -0.06 14.72 -8.58
N MET A 47 1.25 14.98 -8.62
CA MET A 47 1.90 16.09 -7.94
C MET A 47 2.70 16.95 -8.94
N PRO A 48 2.88 18.25 -8.65
CA PRO A 48 3.67 19.12 -9.50
C PRO A 48 5.15 18.72 -9.50
N ALA A 49 5.88 19.05 -10.57
CA ALA A 49 7.27 18.63 -10.75
C ALA A 49 8.21 19.14 -9.66
N ASP A 50 7.89 20.29 -9.06
CA ASP A 50 8.64 20.94 -7.98
C ASP A 50 8.21 20.49 -6.57
N ALA A 51 7.30 19.53 -6.45
CA ALA A 51 6.89 18.97 -5.16
C ALA A 51 8.10 18.39 -4.40
N ALA A 52 8.08 18.54 -3.08
CA ALA A 52 9.10 17.95 -2.24
C ALA A 52 9.03 16.41 -2.31
N LEU A 53 10.18 15.76 -2.40
CA LEU A 53 10.25 14.29 -2.50
C LEU A 53 9.49 13.58 -1.38
N GLU A 54 9.58 14.09 -0.15
CA GLU A 54 8.87 13.53 1.01
C GLU A 54 7.34 13.61 0.87
N GLU A 55 6.82 14.68 0.27
CA GLU A 55 5.38 14.82 -0.01
C GLU A 55 4.94 13.82 -1.09
N VAL A 56 5.75 13.65 -2.13
CA VAL A 56 5.48 12.69 -3.21
C VAL A 56 5.48 11.26 -2.67
N GLN A 57 6.48 10.90 -1.86
CA GLN A 57 6.58 9.61 -1.19
C GLN A 57 5.38 9.37 -0.26
N THR A 58 4.97 10.37 0.53
CA THR A 58 3.79 10.28 1.42
C THR A 58 2.50 10.09 0.62
N ALA A 59 2.33 10.84 -0.46
CA ALA A 59 1.13 10.78 -1.29
C ALA A 59 0.97 9.41 -1.96
N ILE A 60 2.04 8.88 -2.56
CA ILE A 60 1.97 7.57 -3.21
C ILE A 60 1.86 6.43 -2.19
N SER A 61 2.50 6.53 -1.03
CA SER A 61 2.36 5.54 0.05
C SER A 61 0.93 5.49 0.55
N THR A 62 0.30 6.65 0.76
CA THR A 62 -1.11 6.76 1.18
C THR A 62 -2.05 6.18 0.12
N GLN A 63 -1.84 6.52 -1.15
CA GLN A 63 -2.63 5.98 -2.25
C GLN A 63 -2.50 4.44 -2.33
N LEU A 64 -1.30 3.90 -2.20
CA LEU A 64 -1.07 2.46 -2.25
C LEU A 64 -1.68 1.75 -1.04
N ALA A 65 -1.62 2.36 0.15
CA ALA A 65 -2.26 1.86 1.36
C ALA A 65 -3.79 1.80 1.21
N ASP A 66 -4.41 2.85 0.70
CA ASP A 66 -5.86 2.89 0.45
C ASP A 66 -6.29 1.83 -0.57
N LEU A 67 -5.60 1.73 -1.70
CA LEU A 67 -5.88 0.70 -2.71
C LEU A 67 -5.70 -0.72 -2.15
N THR A 68 -4.63 -0.96 -1.38
CA THR A 68 -4.38 -2.27 -0.76
C THR A 68 -5.47 -2.61 0.26
N ARG A 69 -5.92 -1.62 1.04
CA ARG A 69 -7.03 -1.78 1.98
C ARG A 69 -8.35 -2.07 1.25
N ILE A 70 -8.66 -1.35 0.17
CA ILE A 70 -9.90 -1.53 -0.61
C ILE A 70 -9.94 -2.92 -1.27
N PHE A 71 -8.85 -3.36 -1.88
CA PHE A 71 -8.82 -4.59 -2.67
C PHE A 71 -8.50 -5.85 -1.86
N HIS A 72 -7.71 -5.72 -0.79
CA HIS A 72 -7.23 -6.85 0.01
C HIS A 72 -7.66 -6.81 1.47
N GLY A 73 -8.13 -5.68 1.99
CA GLY A 73 -8.44 -5.51 3.42
C GLY A 73 -7.20 -5.54 4.31
N VAL A 74 -6.02 -5.22 3.75
CA VAL A 74 -4.73 -5.24 4.44
C VAL A 74 -4.19 -3.82 4.55
N GLU A 75 -3.70 -3.46 5.73
CA GLU A 75 -2.95 -2.23 5.94
C GLU A 75 -1.47 -2.46 5.65
N ILE A 76 -0.84 -1.47 5.03
CA ILE A 76 0.57 -1.51 4.67
C ILE A 76 1.27 -0.23 5.09
N ASP A 77 2.56 -0.35 5.32
CA ASP A 77 3.49 0.74 5.55
C ASP A 77 4.61 0.68 4.51
N VAL A 78 5.20 1.83 4.17
CA VAL A 78 6.23 1.94 3.12
C VAL A 78 7.47 2.58 3.70
N GLU A 79 8.57 1.83 3.72
CA GLU A 79 9.87 2.30 4.14
C GLU A 79 10.72 2.66 2.92
N TRP A 80 11.08 3.93 2.78
CA TRP A 80 11.81 4.43 1.62
C TRP A 80 13.33 4.33 1.81
N SER A 81 14.02 3.96 0.74
CA SER A 81 15.48 3.91 0.64
C SER A 81 15.93 4.39 -0.74
N SER A 82 17.13 4.98 -0.82
CA SER A 82 17.69 5.37 -2.12
C SER A 82 18.09 4.12 -2.90
N LEU A 83 17.71 4.07 -4.18
CA LEU A 83 18.05 2.96 -5.07
C LEU A 83 19.15 3.39 -6.04
N THR A 84 18.96 4.54 -6.69
CA THR A 84 19.96 5.20 -7.54
C THR A 84 19.90 6.72 -7.28
N PRO A 85 20.80 7.55 -7.85
CA PRO A 85 20.72 8.99 -7.69
C PRO A 85 19.37 9.59 -8.11
N ASP A 86 18.70 8.95 -9.06
CA ASP A 86 17.44 9.42 -9.66
C ASP A 86 16.24 8.51 -9.31
N SER A 87 16.39 7.61 -8.31
CA SER A 87 15.31 6.71 -7.93
C SER A 87 15.34 6.25 -6.49
N TRP A 88 14.15 5.99 -5.97
CA TRP A 88 13.90 5.53 -4.61
C TRP A 88 13.10 4.23 -4.65
N VAL A 89 13.40 3.31 -3.73
CA VAL A 89 12.63 2.11 -3.51
C VAL A 89 11.89 2.22 -2.18
N GLY A 90 10.60 1.92 -2.18
CA GLY A 90 9.77 1.76 -1.01
C GLY A 90 9.55 0.28 -0.73
N HIS A 91 10.08 -0.23 0.37
CA HIS A 91 9.84 -1.58 0.84
C HIS A 91 8.53 -1.62 1.63
N ILE A 92 7.61 -2.48 1.22
CA ILE A 92 6.24 -2.49 1.74
C ILE A 92 6.11 -3.59 2.79
N ARG A 93 5.64 -3.20 3.97
CA ARG A 93 5.40 -4.12 5.09
C ARG A 93 3.92 -4.13 5.40
N ARG A 94 3.37 -5.32 5.67
CA ARG A 94 1.98 -5.45 6.12
C ARG A 94 1.91 -5.07 7.60
N VAL A 95 1.04 -4.13 7.93
CA VAL A 95 0.74 -3.78 9.30
C VAL A 95 -0.27 -4.81 9.79
N THR A 96 0.19 -5.74 10.63
CA THR A 96 -0.76 -6.53 11.41
C THR A 96 -1.21 -5.61 12.52
N ALA A 97 -2.49 -5.20 12.50
CA ALA A 97 -3.07 -4.57 13.67
C ALA A 97 -3.03 -5.61 14.80
N GLU A 98 -2.01 -5.51 15.67
CA GLU A 98 -2.12 -6.02 17.02
C GLU A 98 -3.30 -5.26 17.62
N VAL A 99 -4.47 -5.89 17.64
CA VAL A 99 -5.57 -5.44 18.49
C VAL A 99 -4.98 -5.39 19.90
N PRO A 100 -4.82 -4.22 20.54
CA PRO A 100 -4.40 -4.21 21.93
C PRO A 100 -5.45 -5.02 22.69
N ALA A 101 -5.01 -6.13 23.31
CA ALA A 101 -5.88 -6.94 24.14
C ALA A 101 -6.55 -6.00 25.16
N PRO A 102 -7.87 -6.10 25.38
CA PRO A 102 -8.54 -5.24 26.34
C PRO A 102 -7.85 -5.40 27.71
N PRO A 103 -7.52 -4.29 28.40
CA PRO A 103 -6.84 -4.37 29.67
C PRO A 103 -7.75 -5.09 30.68
N GLY A 104 -7.32 -6.29 31.07
CA GLY A 104 -7.68 -6.97 32.30
C GLY A 104 -9.14 -6.91 32.74
N ALA A 105 -9.88 -7.98 32.42
CA ALA A 105 -10.95 -8.41 33.32
C ALA A 105 -10.34 -8.63 34.71
N VAL A 106 -10.60 -7.73 35.65
CA VAL A 106 -10.33 -7.96 37.07
C VAL A 106 -11.27 -9.09 37.54
N PRO A 107 -10.76 -10.17 38.18
CA PRO A 107 -11.65 -11.11 38.84
C PRO A 107 -12.19 -10.43 40.10
N GLU A 108 -13.52 -10.35 40.18
CA GLU A 108 -14.25 -10.12 41.42
C GLU A 108 -13.85 -11.23 42.41
N VAL A 109 -13.14 -10.86 43.48
CA VAL A 109 -12.95 -11.70 44.67
C VAL A 109 -13.81 -11.10 45.77
N GLY A 110 -14.67 -11.94 46.35
CA GLY A 110 -15.76 -11.56 47.24
C GLY A 110 -15.38 -11.31 48.69
#